data_AF-T0TV93-F1
#
_entry.id   AF-T0TV93-F1
#
_cell.length_a   1.000
_cell.length_b   1.000
_cell.length_c   1.000
_cell.angle_alpha   90.00
_cell.angle_beta   90.00
_cell.angle_gamma   90.00
#
_symmetry.space_group_name_H-M   'P 1'
#
loop_
_entity.id
_entity.type
_entity.pdbx_description
1 polymer ?
#
loop_
_entity_poly.entity_id
_entity_poly.type
_entity_poly.pdbx_seq_one_letter_code
_entity_poly.pdbx_strand_id
1 'polypeptide(L)'
;MDDFLYVNDKPIEENYISHDKSAYLATVSPGNFFTDDFSIATLTDNKQTKIEKGQYLVLNDNRRNTKDSRKFGLIKKDQIKGVISFRLYPLSHFGFVDVD
;
A
#
# COMPACT_ATOMS: atom_id res chain seq x y z
N MET A 1 -2.52 5.87 -16.59
CA MET A 1 -1.61 5.19 -15.65
C MET A 1 -1.01 6.31 -14.83
N ASP A 2 -1.46 6.46 -13.58
CA ASP A 2 -1.42 7.76 -12.92
C ASP A 2 -0.81 7.68 -11.49
N ASP A 3 -0.43 6.49 -11.01
CA ASP A 3 0.19 6.26 -9.68
C ASP A 3 -0.65 6.83 -8.52
N PHE A 4 -1.98 6.78 -8.68
CA PHE A 4 -2.98 7.15 -7.68
C PHE A 4 -3.65 5.91 -7.10
N LEU A 5 -3.92 5.96 -5.81
CA LEU A 5 -4.82 5.00 -5.16
C LEU A 5 -6.26 5.48 -5.34
N TYR A 6 -7.13 4.59 -5.84
CA TYR A 6 -8.57 4.80 -5.85
C TYR A 6 -9.25 3.78 -4.94
N VAL A 7 -10.05 4.26 -4.00
CA VAL A 7 -10.87 3.43 -3.11
C VAL A 7 -12.33 3.78 -3.33
N ASN A 8 -13.11 2.82 -3.87
CA ASN A 8 -14.51 3.04 -4.27
C ASN A 8 -14.65 4.27 -5.19
N ASP A 9 -13.82 4.30 -6.25
CA ASP A 9 -13.75 5.36 -7.26
C ASP A 9 -13.34 6.76 -6.74
N LYS A 10 -12.95 6.86 -5.47
CA LYS A 10 -12.45 8.09 -4.86
C LYS A 10 -10.93 8.06 -4.80
N PRO A 11 -10.22 9.07 -5.32
CA PRO A 11 -8.78 9.16 -5.16
C PRO A 11 -8.44 9.36 -3.69
N ILE A 12 -7.41 8.65 -3.22
CA ILE A 12 -6.88 8.74 -1.86
C ILE A 12 -5.44 9.21 -1.94
N GLU A 13 -5.10 10.23 -1.14
CA GLU A 13 -3.73 10.71 -1.01
C GLU A 13 -2.92 9.78 -0.10
N GLU A 14 -1.66 9.53 -0.47
CA GLU A 14 -0.77 8.63 0.26
C GLU A 14 0.48 9.41 0.73
N ASN A 15 0.28 10.35 1.66
CA ASN A 15 1.36 11.24 2.14
C ASN A 15 2.57 10.47 2.69
N TYR A 16 2.33 9.31 3.32
CA TYR A 16 3.33 8.44 3.90
C TYR A 16 4.34 7.84 2.89
N ILE A 17 4.01 7.77 1.60
CA ILE A 17 4.94 7.32 0.54
C ILE A 17 5.48 8.44 -0.35
N SER A 18 5.05 9.69 -0.13
CA SER A 18 5.35 10.82 -1.02
C SER A 18 6.84 10.99 -1.28
N HIS A 19 7.66 10.91 -0.22
CA HIS A 19 9.11 11.01 -0.29
C HIS A 19 9.73 9.94 -1.20
N ASP A 20 9.40 8.66 -0.96
CA ASP A 20 9.99 7.54 -1.70
C ASP A 20 9.50 7.51 -3.15
N LYS A 21 8.23 7.88 -3.38
CA LYS A 21 7.65 8.06 -4.71
C LYS A 21 8.40 9.13 -5.49
N SER A 22 8.59 10.33 -4.92
CA SER A 22 9.32 11.43 -5.56
C SER A 22 10.78 11.06 -5.84
N ALA A 23 11.45 10.41 -4.89
CA ALA A 23 12.82 9.96 -5.06
C ALA A 23 12.96 8.95 -6.22
N TYR A 24 12.04 7.98 -6.31
CA TYR A 24 12.03 7.01 -7.41
C TYR A 24 11.79 7.69 -8.77
N LEU A 25 10.75 8.53 -8.88
CA LEU A 25 10.37 9.19 -10.12
C LEU A 25 11.47 10.12 -10.66
N ALA A 26 12.31 10.69 -9.79
CA ALA A 26 13.46 11.50 -10.20
C ALA A 26 14.58 10.68 -10.88
N THR A 27 14.59 9.35 -10.74
CA THR A 27 15.66 8.47 -11.25
C THR A 27 15.29 7.71 -12.52
N VAL A 28 14.01 7.69 -12.90
CA VAL A 28 13.48 6.87 -13.99
C VAL A 28 12.96 7.73 -15.13
N SER A 29 12.92 7.15 -16.34
CA SER A 29 12.35 7.84 -17.50
C SER A 29 10.85 8.09 -17.33
N PRO A 30 10.31 9.18 -17.93
CA PRO A 30 8.87 9.41 -17.97
C PRO A 30 8.10 8.19 -18.44
N GLY A 31 6.98 7.88 -17.78
CA GLY A 31 6.16 6.69 -18.04
C GLY A 31 6.54 5.46 -17.20
N ASN A 32 7.53 5.57 -16.31
CA ASN A 32 7.71 4.62 -15.21
C ASN A 32 7.00 5.13 -13.96
N PHE A 33 6.36 4.23 -13.21
CA PHE A 33 5.52 4.56 -12.07
C PHE A 33 6.04 3.90 -10.79
N PHE A 34 5.80 4.52 -9.64
CA PHE A 34 6.26 3.97 -8.38
C PHE A 34 5.47 2.71 -8.02
N THR A 35 4.14 2.77 -8.21
CA THR A 35 3.22 1.64 -8.11
C THR A 35 2.75 1.23 -9.50
N ASP A 36 2.92 -0.05 -9.85
CA ASP A 36 2.38 -0.60 -11.08
C ASP A 36 0.84 -0.70 -11.00
N ASP A 37 0.14 -0.59 -12.13
CA ASP A 37 -1.33 -0.63 -12.16
C ASP A 37 -1.87 -2.02 -11.79
N PHE A 38 -2.83 -2.05 -10.88
CA PHE A 38 -3.62 -3.24 -10.59
C PHE A 38 -5.00 -2.86 -10.05
N SER A 39 -5.91 -3.82 -10.08
CA SER A 39 -7.21 -3.74 -9.41
C SER A 39 -7.45 -5.03 -8.64
N ILE A 40 -8.51 -5.08 -7.83
CA ILE A 40 -8.90 -6.33 -7.16
C ILE A 40 -9.22 -7.42 -8.20
N ALA A 41 -9.79 -7.04 -9.35
CA ALA A 41 -10.07 -7.96 -10.44
C ALA A 41 -8.78 -8.55 -11.02
N THR A 42 -7.78 -7.72 -11.35
CA THR A 42 -6.51 -8.24 -11.89
C THR A 42 -5.72 -9.05 -10.86
N LEU A 43 -5.79 -8.64 -9.58
CA LEU A 43 -5.10 -9.33 -8.48
C LEU A 43 -5.67 -10.72 -8.18
N THR A 44 -6.96 -10.92 -8.43
CA THR A 44 -7.68 -12.15 -8.07
C THR A 44 -8.07 -13.01 -9.28
N ASP A 45 -7.45 -12.78 -10.44
CA ASP A 45 -7.78 -13.45 -11.71
C ASP A 45 -9.28 -13.36 -12.06
N ASN A 46 -9.87 -12.17 -11.87
CA ASN A 46 -11.29 -11.85 -12.06
C ASN A 46 -12.26 -12.63 -11.16
N LYS A 47 -11.79 -13.28 -10.09
CA LYS A 47 -12.67 -13.97 -9.12
C LYS A 47 -13.41 -13.01 -8.21
N GLN A 48 -12.85 -11.83 -7.96
CA GLN A 48 -13.45 -10.79 -7.12
C GLN A 48 -13.21 -9.41 -7.75
N THR A 49 -14.18 -8.51 -7.64
CA THR A 49 -14.04 -7.10 -8.08
C THR A 49 -13.91 -6.13 -6.91
N LYS A 50 -14.16 -6.60 -5.69
CA LYS A 50 -14.10 -5.84 -4.44
C LYS A 50 -13.51 -6.69 -3.33
N ILE A 51 -12.95 -6.03 -2.32
CA ILE A 51 -12.49 -6.68 -1.09
C ILE A 51 -13.73 -7.00 -0.25
N GLU A 52 -13.95 -8.28 0.06
CA GLU A 52 -15.10 -8.69 0.89
C GLU A 52 -14.85 -8.44 2.37
N LYS A 53 -15.92 -8.47 3.16
CA LYS A 53 -15.83 -8.30 4.61
C LYS A 53 -14.86 -9.32 5.21
N GLY A 54 -13.87 -8.82 5.97
CA GLY A 54 -12.86 -9.65 6.63
C GLY A 54 -11.65 -9.99 5.75
N GLN A 55 -11.58 -9.49 4.51
CA GLN A 55 -10.39 -9.48 3.68
C GLN A 55 -9.70 -8.10 3.75
N TYR A 56 -8.40 -8.08 3.48
CA TYR A 56 -7.59 -6.87 3.45
C TYR A 56 -6.59 -6.94 2.30
N LEU A 57 -6.39 -5.80 1.63
CA LEU A 57 -5.28 -5.55 0.72
C LEU A 57 -4.17 -4.89 1.55
N VAL A 58 -2.96 -5.46 1.53
CA VAL A 58 -1.80 -4.88 2.20
C VAL A 58 -0.72 -4.56 1.17
N LEU A 59 -0.14 -3.37 1.25
CA LEU A 59 0.93 -2.90 0.37
C LEU A 59 2.10 -2.43 1.23
N ASN A 60 3.33 -2.67 0.75
CA ASN A 60 4.50 -2.07 1.37
C ASN A 60 4.62 -0.59 0.98
N ASP A 61 5.06 0.25 1.90
CA ASP A 61 5.38 1.67 1.64
C ASP A 61 6.46 1.80 0.55
N ASN A 62 7.49 0.95 0.64
CA ASN A 62 8.40 0.74 -0.49
C ASN A 62 7.68 -0.08 -1.58
N ARG A 63 6.98 0.62 -2.47
CA ARG A 63 6.18 0.03 -3.54
C ARG A 63 7.00 -0.79 -4.54
N ARG A 64 8.32 -0.58 -4.64
CA ARG A 64 9.19 -1.41 -5.48
C ARG A 64 9.43 -2.80 -4.88
N ASN A 65 9.27 -2.97 -3.56
CA ASN A 65 9.20 -4.27 -2.92
C ASN A 65 7.78 -4.84 -3.03
N THR A 66 7.56 -5.68 -4.04
CA THR A 66 6.25 -6.29 -4.31
C THR A 66 5.91 -7.50 -3.44
N LYS A 67 6.70 -7.82 -2.40
CA LYS A 67 6.39 -8.90 -1.46
C LYS A 67 5.25 -8.52 -0.49
N ASP A 68 4.09 -8.22 -1.05
CA ASP A 68 2.86 -7.85 -0.37
C ASP A 68 1.66 -8.48 -1.11
N SER A 69 0.44 -7.96 -0.91
CA SER A 69 -0.76 -8.52 -1.54
C SER A 69 -0.68 -8.59 -3.06
N ARG A 70 0.19 -7.79 -3.72
CA ARG A 70 0.43 -7.89 -5.17
C ARG A 70 1.03 -9.24 -5.60
N LYS A 71 1.65 -9.99 -4.67
CA LYS A 71 2.20 -11.32 -4.93
C LYS A 71 1.41 -12.45 -4.27
N PHE A 72 0.92 -12.26 -3.05
CA PHE A 72 0.23 -13.33 -2.31
C PHE A 72 -1.29 -13.17 -2.22
N GLY A 73 -1.85 -12.10 -2.78
CA GLY A 73 -3.29 -11.83 -2.77
C GLY A 73 -3.79 -11.17 -1.48
N LEU A 74 -5.10 -11.18 -1.29
CA LEU A 74 -5.76 -10.60 -0.12
C LEU A 74 -5.52 -11.47 1.13
N ILE A 75 -5.30 -10.82 2.27
CA ILE A 75 -5.20 -11.51 3.57
C ILE A 75 -6.54 -11.50 4.28
N LYS A 76 -6.75 -12.46 5.18
CA LYS A 76 -7.91 -12.53 6.05
C LYS A 76 -7.64 -11.86 7.40
N LYS A 77 -8.70 -11.38 8.05
CA LYS A 77 -8.64 -10.71 9.36
C LYS A 77 -7.90 -11.53 10.43
N ASP A 78 -8.08 -12.85 10.42
CA ASP A 78 -7.45 -13.78 11.37
C ASP A 78 -5.93 -13.88 11.23
N GLN A 79 -5.37 -13.47 10.08
CA GLN A 79 -3.94 -13.38 9.85
C GLN A 79 -3.32 -12.11 10.47
N ILE A 80 -4.14 -11.14 10.90
CA ILE A 80 -3.69 -9.89 11.51
C ILE A 80 -3.64 -10.05 13.02
N LYS A 81 -2.43 -10.02 13.60
CA LYS A 81 -2.22 -10.12 15.05
C LYS A 81 -2.56 -8.83 15.79
N GLY A 82 -2.40 -7.68 15.16
CA GLY A 82 -2.63 -6.37 15.77
C GLY A 82 -2.10 -5.22 14.92
N VAL A 83 -2.33 -4.01 15.40
CA VAL A 83 -1.86 -2.76 14.80
C VAL A 83 -0.71 -2.22 15.64
N ILE A 84 0.35 -1.74 15.01
CA ILE A 84 1.45 -1.08 15.70
C ILE A 84 1.00 0.34 16.06
N SER A 85 0.97 0.66 17.35
CA SER A 85 0.51 1.97 17.84
C SER A 85 1.55 2.73 18.66
N PHE A 86 2.69 2.12 19.02
CA PHE A 86 3.71 2.74 19.86
C PHE A 86 5.12 2.36 19.42
N ARG A 87 6.02 3.34 19.33
CA ARG A 87 7.42 3.19 18.96
C ARG A 87 8.32 3.46 20.17
N LEU A 88 9.19 2.49 20.50
CA LEU A 88 10.14 2.61 21.61
C LEU A 88 11.51 3.17 21.19
N TYR A 89 11.93 2.93 19.95
CA TYR A 89 13.23 3.36 19.41
C TYR A 89 13.12 3.64 17.90
N PRO A 90 13.91 4.57 17.32
CA PRO A 90 14.84 5.50 17.98
C PRO A 90 14.13 6.47 18.92
N LEU A 91 14.82 6.92 19.97
CA LEU A 91 14.24 7.82 20.98
C LEU A 91 13.75 9.16 20.38
N SER A 92 14.31 9.58 19.24
CA SER A 92 13.84 10.75 18.48
C SER A 92 12.42 10.61 17.94
N HIS A 93 11.89 9.39 17.89
CA HIS A 93 10.52 9.07 17.48
C HIS A 93 9.81 8.21 18.54
N PHE A 94 10.20 8.32 19.82
CA PHE A 94 9.53 7.63 20.91
C PHE A 94 8.11 8.17 21.12
N GLY A 95 7.12 7.30 21.18
CA GLY A 95 5.73 7.69 21.43
C GLY A 95 4.72 6.89 20.61
N PHE A 96 3.49 7.39 20.58
CA PHE A 96 2.45 6.83 19.73
C PHE A 96 2.79 7.05 18.25
N VAL A 97 2.49 6.06 17.42
CA VAL A 97 2.62 6.19 15.97
C VAL A 97 1.38 6.92 15.47
N ASP A 98 1.57 8.08 14.88
CA ASP A 98 0.49 8.78 14.18
C ASP A 98 0.05 7.94 12.98
N VAL A 99 -1.27 7.77 12.87
CA VAL A 99 -1.92 7.14 11.73
C VAL A 99 -2.78 8.24 11.14
N ASP A 100 -2.22 8.97 10.17
CA ASP A 100 -2.93 10.01 9.42
C ASP A 100 -4.14 9.43 8.66
#